data_AF-A0AAD6QVR7-F1
#
_entry.id   AF-A0AAD6QVR7-F1
#
_cell.length_a   1.000
_cell.length_b   1.000
_cell.length_c   1.000
_cell.angle_alpha   90.00
_cell.angle_beta   90.00
_cell.angle_gamma   90.00
#
_symmetry.space_group_name_H-M   'P 1'
#
loop_
_entity.id
_entity.type
_entity.pdbx_description
1 polymer ?
#
loop_
_entity_poly.entity_id
_entity_poly.type
_entity_poly.pdbx_seq_one_letter_code
_entity_poly.pdbx_strand_id
1 'polypeptide(L)'
;MTDPVIVASGQTYERAFIKNWIELGLTVCPKTQQTLAHTNLITNYTVKALIANWCESNNVKLPDPIKSMSFNQPSPLLVHAESITSKVRNLVEDLKSTLVDTQRDATAKLRLLAKHNMDNRIVIANFGAISLLVNLLRSTDLKIQENAVTALLNLSINDNNKTAIGNADAIEPLIHVLETGSPEAKENSAATLFSLSVIEDNKVRIGRSGAIVPLVDLLGNGTPRGKKDAATALFNLSIFHENKDRIVQAGAVKHLVELMDPAAGMVDKAVAVFGKSCDDSRWKECYWSGGWDPCPG
;
A
#
# COMPACT_ATOMS: atom_id res chain seq x y z
N MET A 1 27.40 -5.19 -18.40
CA MET A 1 26.21 -5.05 -19.26
C MET A 1 26.70 -5.24 -20.69
N THR A 2 26.27 -6.31 -21.33
CA THR A 2 26.73 -6.80 -22.64
C THR A 2 25.76 -6.40 -23.75
N ASP A 3 24.45 -6.40 -23.48
CA ASP A 3 23.44 -5.95 -24.44
C ASP A 3 22.47 -4.93 -23.82
N PRO A 4 22.88 -3.66 -23.72
CA PRO A 4 22.07 -2.62 -23.10
C PRO A 4 20.86 -2.26 -23.97
N VAL A 5 19.68 -2.20 -23.34
CA VAL A 5 18.40 -1.82 -23.95
C VAL A 5 17.68 -0.78 -23.11
N ILE A 6 16.93 0.10 -23.78
CA ILE A 6 16.08 1.13 -23.20
C ILE A 6 14.64 0.61 -23.13
N VAL A 7 14.00 0.78 -21.98
CA VAL A 7 12.56 0.54 -21.78
C VAL A 7 11.76 1.83 -21.95
N ALA A 8 10.41 1.75 -21.99
CA ALA A 8 9.53 2.91 -22.14
C ALA A 8 9.78 4.07 -21.15
N SER A 9 10.31 3.78 -19.95
CA SER A 9 10.67 4.82 -18.96
C SER A 9 11.99 5.55 -19.25
N GLY A 10 12.68 5.23 -20.36
CA GLY A 10 13.99 5.78 -20.71
C GLY A 10 15.17 5.19 -19.94
N GLN A 11 14.92 4.29 -18.98
CA GLN A 11 15.99 3.60 -18.25
C GLN A 11 16.66 2.52 -19.10
N THR A 12 17.97 2.34 -18.91
CA THR A 12 18.76 1.32 -19.62
C THR A 12 19.02 0.11 -18.73
N TYR A 13 18.82 -1.09 -19.27
CA TYR A 13 19.03 -2.38 -18.62
C TYR A 13 19.76 -3.35 -19.52
N GLU A 14 20.28 -4.43 -18.96
CA GLU A 14 20.72 -5.60 -19.72
C GLU A 14 19.50 -6.34 -20.31
N ARG A 15 19.53 -6.65 -21.61
CA ARG A 15 18.39 -7.24 -22.34
C ARG A 15 17.87 -8.51 -21.68
N ALA A 16 18.76 -9.43 -21.32
CA ALA A 16 18.35 -10.73 -20.77
C ALA A 16 17.51 -10.59 -19.50
N PHE A 17 17.91 -9.70 -18.58
CA PHE A 17 17.22 -9.51 -17.31
C PHE A 17 15.89 -8.78 -17.48
N ILE A 18 15.86 -7.70 -18.28
CA ILE A 18 14.62 -6.93 -18.47
C ILE A 18 13.61 -7.68 -19.36
N LYS A 19 14.07 -8.50 -20.30
CA LYS A 19 13.20 -9.37 -21.09
C LYS A 19 12.53 -10.41 -20.19
N ASN A 20 13.30 -11.09 -19.33
CA ASN A 20 12.74 -12.01 -18.35
C ASN A 20 11.75 -11.30 -17.41
N TRP A 21 12.07 -10.10 -16.92
CA TRP A 21 11.17 -9.28 -16.09
C TRP A 21 9.80 -9.06 -16.77
N ILE A 22 9.81 -8.67 -18.05
CA ILE A 22 8.58 -8.45 -18.84
C ILE A 22 7.86 -9.77 -19.13
N GLU A 23 8.57 -10.84 -19.49
CA GLU A 23 8.00 -12.17 -19.74
C GLU A 23 7.34 -12.76 -18.49
N LEU A 24 7.81 -12.36 -17.31
CA LEU A 24 7.18 -12.70 -16.05
C LEU A 24 5.87 -11.92 -15.78
N GLY A 25 5.48 -10.97 -16.64
CA GLY A 25 4.28 -10.15 -16.51
C GLY A 25 4.49 -8.87 -15.69
N LEU A 26 5.72 -8.55 -15.30
CA LEU A 26 6.04 -7.35 -14.50
C LEU A 26 6.13 -6.14 -15.44
N THR A 27 5.08 -5.31 -15.47
CA THR A 27 4.94 -4.18 -16.42
C THR A 27 5.38 -2.83 -15.87
N VAL A 28 6.10 -2.80 -14.74
CA VAL A 28 6.70 -1.57 -14.19
C VAL A 28 8.20 -1.53 -14.44
N CYS A 29 8.75 -0.33 -14.53
CA CYS A 29 10.19 -0.11 -14.60
C CYS A 29 10.85 -0.53 -13.27
N PRO A 30 11.86 -1.42 -13.27
CA PRO A 30 12.52 -1.86 -12.02
C PRO A 30 13.12 -0.73 -11.18
N LYS A 31 13.60 0.34 -11.83
CA LYS A 31 14.30 1.45 -11.14
C LYS A 31 13.38 2.60 -10.77
N THR A 32 12.50 3.02 -11.69
CA THR A 32 11.60 4.15 -11.41
C THR A 32 10.26 3.73 -10.82
N GLN A 33 9.94 2.44 -10.87
CA GLN A 33 8.68 1.86 -10.39
C GLN A 33 7.42 2.42 -11.09
N GLN A 34 7.60 3.18 -12.17
CA GLN A 34 6.51 3.66 -13.01
C GLN A 34 6.07 2.55 -13.98
N THR A 35 4.77 2.47 -14.24
CA THR A 35 4.21 1.59 -15.28
C THR A 35 4.83 1.91 -16.63
N LEU A 36 5.30 0.88 -17.33
CA LEU A 36 5.83 1.01 -18.67
C LEU A 36 4.68 1.24 -19.65
N ALA A 37 4.74 2.32 -20.42
CA ALA A 37 3.73 2.61 -21.45
C ALA A 37 3.64 1.51 -22.53
N HIS A 38 4.76 0.82 -22.79
CA HIS A 38 4.84 -0.35 -23.66
C HIS A 38 6.00 -1.27 -23.25
N THR A 39 5.98 -2.53 -23.67
CA THR A 39 6.98 -3.55 -23.35
C THR A 39 8.12 -3.67 -24.38
N ASN A 40 8.15 -2.79 -25.39
CA ASN A 40 9.20 -2.77 -26.40
C ASN A 40 10.58 -2.46 -25.78
N LEU A 41 11.61 -3.20 -26.22
CA LEU A 41 13.00 -3.04 -25.80
C LEU A 41 13.83 -2.46 -26.96
N ILE A 42 14.29 -1.23 -26.82
CA ILE A 42 15.07 -0.52 -27.85
C ILE A 42 16.56 -0.70 -27.53
N THR A 43 17.37 -1.18 -28.46
CA THR A 43 18.82 -1.32 -28.24
C THR A 43 19.47 0.05 -27.96
N ASN A 44 20.24 0.17 -26.89
CA ASN A 44 20.98 1.40 -26.56
C ASN A 44 22.38 1.35 -27.18
N TYR A 45 22.49 1.71 -28.46
CA TYR A 45 23.77 1.72 -29.18
C TYR A 45 24.80 2.66 -28.55
N THR A 46 24.37 3.79 -27.99
CA THR A 46 25.25 4.77 -27.34
C THR A 46 25.91 4.17 -26.09
N VAL A 47 25.13 3.58 -25.18
CA VAL A 47 25.69 2.93 -23.98
C VAL A 47 26.53 1.72 -24.37
N LYS A 48 26.14 0.96 -25.40
CA LYS A 48 26.93 -0.17 -25.91
C LYS A 48 28.31 0.28 -26.40
N ALA A 49 28.39 1.37 -27.16
CA ALA A 49 29.65 1.95 -27.64
C ALA A 49 30.50 2.50 -26.48
N LEU A 50 29.90 3.18 -25.50
CA LEU A 50 30.61 3.69 -24.32
C LEU A 50 31.23 2.57 -23.49
N ILE A 51 30.50 1.46 -23.28
CA ILE A 51 30.99 0.29 -22.58
C ILE A 51 32.17 -0.34 -23.35
N ALA A 52 32.06 -0.46 -24.67
CA ALA A 52 33.14 -1.01 -25.51
C ALA A 52 34.42 -0.17 -25.42
N ASN A 53 34.31 1.17 -25.56
CA ASN A 53 35.45 2.08 -25.45
C ASN A 53 36.11 2.03 -24.08
N TRP A 54 35.30 1.97 -23.01
CA TRP A 54 35.83 1.85 -21.65
C TRP A 54 36.57 0.53 -21.46
N CYS A 55 36.01 -0.58 -21.95
CA CYS A 55 36.63 -1.90 -21.88
C CYS A 55 37.98 -1.95 -22.61
N GLU A 56 38.06 -1.37 -23.80
CA GLU A 56 39.30 -1.25 -24.57
C GLU A 56 40.36 -0.44 -23.81
N SER A 57 39.97 0.71 -23.26
CA SER A 57 40.88 1.58 -22.49
C SER A 57 41.40 0.97 -21.20
N ASN A 58 40.68 -0.01 -20.63
CA ASN A 58 41.00 -0.64 -19.35
C ASN A 58 41.45 -2.11 -19.49
N ASN A 59 41.71 -2.60 -20.70
CA ASN A 59 42.06 -3.99 -20.98
C ASN A 59 41.07 -5.03 -20.40
N VAL A 60 39.79 -4.65 -20.29
CA VAL A 60 38.72 -5.54 -19.84
C VAL A 60 38.09 -6.21 -21.05
N LYS A 61 38.19 -7.54 -21.16
CA LYS A 61 37.49 -8.28 -22.22
C LYS A 61 35.99 -8.31 -21.95
N LEU A 62 35.20 -7.84 -22.91
CA LEU A 62 33.76 -7.99 -22.86
C LEU A 62 33.39 -9.49 -22.90
N PRO A 63 32.40 -9.94 -22.11
CA PRO A 63 31.88 -11.29 -22.20
C PRO A 63 31.36 -11.56 -23.62
N ASP A 64 31.75 -12.71 -24.19
CA ASP A 64 31.35 -13.13 -25.53
C ASP A 64 29.80 -13.16 -25.66
N PRO A 65 29.19 -12.51 -26.67
CA PRO A 65 27.73 -12.52 -26.87
C PRO A 65 27.16 -13.93 -27.06
N ILE A 66 27.98 -14.87 -27.53
CA ILE A 66 27.59 -16.26 -27.78
C ILE A 66 27.75 -17.11 -26.51
N LYS A 67 28.67 -16.75 -25.60
CA LYS A 67 28.78 -17.38 -24.27
C LYS A 67 27.71 -16.89 -23.30
N SER A 68 27.18 -15.67 -23.46
CA SER A 68 26.04 -15.21 -22.66
C SER A 68 24.72 -15.89 -23.03
N MET A 69 24.59 -16.42 -24.26
CA MET A 69 23.48 -17.31 -24.64
C MET A 69 23.55 -18.70 -23.97
N SER A 70 24.72 -19.11 -23.46
CA SER A 70 24.89 -20.39 -22.75
C SER A 70 24.40 -20.36 -21.29
N PHE A 71 23.89 -19.23 -20.80
CA PHE A 71 23.11 -19.19 -19.55
C PHE A 71 21.69 -19.75 -19.69
N ASN A 72 21.36 -20.32 -20.86
CA ASN A 72 20.20 -21.21 -21.02
C ASN A 72 20.45 -22.66 -20.56
N GLN A 73 21.61 -22.97 -19.96
CA GLN A 73 21.71 -24.17 -19.12
C GLN A 73 21.31 -23.83 -17.67
N PRO A 74 20.35 -24.56 -17.06
CA PRO A 74 20.15 -24.46 -15.63
C PRO A 74 21.44 -24.93 -14.96
N SER A 75 22.13 -24.03 -14.25
CA SER A 75 23.29 -24.39 -13.45
C SER A 75 22.95 -25.59 -12.56
N PRO A 76 23.81 -26.60 -12.39
CA PRO A 76 23.55 -27.75 -11.51
C PRO A 76 23.34 -27.39 -10.03
N LEU A 77 23.55 -26.12 -9.67
CA LEU A 77 23.30 -25.53 -8.35
C LEU A 77 21.93 -24.83 -8.24
N LEU A 78 21.12 -24.82 -9.31
CA LEU A 78 19.81 -24.13 -9.39
C LEU A 78 18.61 -25.09 -9.26
N VAL A 79 18.81 -26.27 -8.67
CA VAL A 79 17.70 -27.23 -8.51
C VAL A 79 16.82 -26.90 -7.29
N HIS A 80 17.17 -25.98 -6.38
CA HIS A 80 16.39 -25.76 -5.14
C HIS A 80 16.28 -24.32 -4.62
N ALA A 81 16.38 -23.29 -5.47
CA ALA A 81 15.99 -21.93 -5.08
C ALA A 81 14.83 -21.46 -5.96
N GLU A 82 13.59 -21.68 -5.52
CA GLU A 82 12.45 -20.94 -6.07
C GLU A 82 12.76 -19.45 -5.97
N SER A 83 12.81 -18.77 -7.12
CA SER A 83 12.90 -17.32 -7.14
C SER A 83 11.70 -16.74 -6.39
N ILE A 84 11.89 -15.68 -5.61
CA ILE A 84 10.78 -14.98 -4.93
C ILE A 84 9.63 -14.67 -5.91
N THR A 85 9.98 -14.37 -7.15
CA THR A 85 9.07 -14.15 -8.27
C THR A 85 8.18 -15.38 -8.57
N SER A 86 8.76 -16.59 -8.65
CA SER A 86 7.96 -17.80 -8.91
C SER A 86 7.06 -18.11 -7.71
N LYS A 87 7.58 -17.93 -6.50
CA LYS A 87 6.79 -18.06 -5.27
C LYS A 87 5.61 -17.10 -5.24
N VAL A 88 5.82 -15.81 -5.51
CA VAL A 88 4.75 -14.81 -5.54
C VAL A 88 3.74 -15.12 -6.64
N ARG A 89 4.18 -15.52 -7.84
CA ARG A 89 3.29 -15.96 -8.92
C ARG A 89 2.37 -17.09 -8.45
N ASN A 90 2.93 -18.14 -7.88
CA ASN A 90 2.15 -19.29 -7.40
C ASN A 90 1.14 -18.87 -6.33
N LEU A 91 1.55 -18.03 -5.37
CA LEU A 91 0.65 -17.51 -4.34
C LEU A 91 -0.49 -16.66 -4.93
N VAL A 92 -0.22 -15.88 -5.98
CA VAL A 92 -1.26 -15.10 -6.67
C VAL A 92 -2.25 -15.99 -7.41
N GLU A 93 -1.82 -17.11 -7.98
CA GLU A 93 -2.74 -18.10 -8.53
C GLU A 93 -3.55 -18.78 -7.43
N ASP A 94 -2.93 -19.11 -6.30
CA ASP A 94 -3.63 -19.70 -5.14
C ASP A 94 -4.70 -18.75 -4.55
N LEU A 95 -4.51 -17.42 -4.62
CA LEU A 95 -5.54 -16.44 -4.23
C LEU A 95 -6.83 -16.57 -5.08
N LYS A 96 -6.73 -17.05 -6.32
CA LYS A 96 -7.89 -17.23 -7.22
C LYS A 96 -8.60 -18.57 -6.99
N SER A 97 -8.06 -19.45 -6.16
CA SER A 97 -8.66 -20.74 -5.84
C SER A 97 -10.04 -20.59 -5.20
N THR A 98 -10.96 -21.51 -5.48
CA THR A 98 -12.26 -21.58 -4.80
C THR A 98 -12.17 -22.21 -3.42
N LEU A 99 -11.02 -22.81 -3.07
CA LEU A 99 -10.79 -23.45 -1.78
C LEU A 99 -10.34 -22.42 -0.75
N VAL A 100 -11.17 -22.25 0.29
CA VAL A 100 -10.93 -21.29 1.38
C VAL A 100 -9.56 -21.53 2.04
N ASP A 101 -9.18 -22.78 2.26
CA ASP A 101 -7.89 -23.11 2.88
C ASP A 101 -6.69 -22.68 2.03
N THR A 102 -6.77 -22.89 0.71
CA THR A 102 -5.74 -22.44 -0.23
C THR A 102 -5.63 -20.91 -0.26
N GLN A 103 -6.76 -20.21 -0.35
CA GLN A 103 -6.78 -18.75 -0.30
C GLN A 103 -6.22 -18.23 1.03
N ARG A 104 -6.59 -18.85 2.16
CA ARG A 104 -6.14 -18.49 3.51
C ARG A 104 -4.62 -18.61 3.64
N ASP A 105 -4.06 -19.74 3.21
CA ASP A 105 -2.62 -19.97 3.25
C ASP A 105 -1.86 -19.02 2.32
N ALA A 106 -2.39 -18.79 1.11
CA ALA A 106 -1.78 -17.87 0.15
C ALA A 106 -1.76 -16.43 0.66
N THR A 107 -2.89 -15.95 1.19
CA THR A 107 -3.02 -14.60 1.76
C THR A 107 -2.07 -14.41 2.95
N ALA A 108 -1.99 -15.41 3.85
CA ALA A 108 -1.08 -15.37 4.99
C ALA A 108 0.40 -15.33 4.55
N LYS A 109 0.79 -16.10 3.53
CA LYS A 109 2.15 -16.10 2.98
C LYS A 109 2.49 -14.78 2.30
N LEU A 110 1.57 -14.19 1.52
CA LEU A 110 1.77 -12.87 0.90
C LEU A 110 1.92 -11.77 1.95
N ARG A 111 1.11 -11.79 3.02
CA ARG A 111 1.25 -10.89 4.17
C ARG A 111 2.67 -10.93 4.75
N LEU A 112 3.20 -12.14 4.98
CA LEU A 112 4.54 -12.35 5.54
C LEU A 112 5.64 -11.85 4.60
N LEU A 113 5.53 -12.15 3.30
CA LEU A 113 6.50 -11.69 2.29
C LEU A 113 6.55 -10.16 2.19
N ALA A 114 5.40 -9.48 2.33
CA ALA A 114 5.31 -8.03 2.29
C ALA A 114 5.86 -7.35 3.56
N LYS A 115 5.99 -8.04 4.70
CA LYS A 115 6.20 -7.41 6.02
C LYS A 115 7.50 -6.61 6.14
N HIS A 116 8.61 -7.11 5.59
CA HIS A 116 9.95 -6.59 5.89
C HIS A 116 10.83 -6.27 4.67
N ASN A 117 10.40 -6.59 3.45
CA ASN A 117 11.25 -6.46 2.27
C ASN A 117 10.57 -5.59 1.20
N MET A 118 11.21 -4.47 0.83
CA MET A 118 10.69 -3.53 -0.16
C MET A 118 10.59 -4.14 -1.57
N ASP A 119 11.56 -4.94 -1.98
CA ASP A 119 11.53 -5.63 -3.27
C ASP A 119 10.37 -6.63 -3.33
N ASN A 120 10.10 -7.35 -2.23
CA ASN A 120 8.93 -8.24 -2.16
C ASN A 120 7.62 -7.46 -2.34
N ARG A 121 7.48 -6.28 -1.71
CA ARG A 121 6.28 -5.46 -1.85
C ARG A 121 6.05 -5.05 -3.30
N ILE A 122 7.13 -4.69 -4.00
CA ILE A 122 7.10 -4.35 -5.43
C ILE A 122 6.69 -5.57 -6.27
N VAL A 123 7.36 -6.71 -6.05
CA VAL A 123 7.08 -7.95 -6.79
C VAL A 123 5.63 -8.39 -6.60
N ILE A 124 5.12 -8.38 -5.37
CA ILE A 124 3.72 -8.74 -5.05
C ILE A 124 2.72 -7.85 -5.81
N ALA A 125 2.94 -6.53 -5.80
CA ALA A 125 2.07 -5.59 -6.51
C ALA A 125 2.10 -5.83 -8.03
N ASN A 126 3.29 -6.02 -8.60
CA ASN A 126 3.48 -6.22 -10.04
C ASN A 126 2.88 -7.54 -10.55
N PHE A 127 2.75 -8.54 -9.68
CA PHE A 127 2.03 -9.78 -10.00
C PHE A 127 0.50 -9.65 -9.91
N GLY A 128 -0.02 -8.44 -9.67
CA GLY A 128 -1.47 -8.20 -9.64
C GLY A 128 -2.15 -8.67 -8.35
N ALA A 129 -1.38 -8.88 -7.27
CA ALA A 129 -1.96 -9.33 -6.01
C ALA A 129 -2.89 -8.28 -5.36
N ILE A 130 -2.69 -6.99 -5.63
CA ILE A 130 -3.42 -5.89 -4.98
C ILE A 130 -4.94 -6.03 -5.20
N SER A 131 -5.40 -6.20 -6.44
CA SER A 131 -6.84 -6.29 -6.73
C SER A 131 -7.47 -7.54 -6.13
N LEU A 132 -6.75 -8.66 -6.12
CA LEU A 132 -7.20 -9.89 -5.48
C LEU A 132 -7.31 -9.72 -3.96
N LEU A 133 -6.30 -9.12 -3.32
CA LEU A 133 -6.32 -8.83 -1.89
C LEU A 133 -7.46 -7.87 -1.52
N VAL A 134 -7.74 -6.86 -2.35
CA VAL A 134 -8.88 -5.94 -2.16
C VAL A 134 -10.21 -6.71 -2.20
N ASN A 135 -10.39 -7.64 -3.14
CA ASN A 135 -11.61 -8.46 -3.20
C ASN A 135 -11.77 -9.33 -1.94
N LEU A 136 -10.66 -9.86 -1.42
CA LEU A 136 -10.65 -10.70 -0.20
C LEU A 136 -10.96 -9.92 1.08
N LEU A 137 -10.98 -8.58 1.06
CA LEU A 137 -11.49 -7.78 2.18
C LEU A 137 -12.97 -7.99 2.48
N ARG A 138 -13.74 -8.51 1.51
CA ARG A 138 -15.15 -8.88 1.70
C ARG A 138 -15.35 -10.38 1.98
N SER A 139 -14.28 -11.12 2.24
CA SER A 139 -14.37 -12.54 2.59
C SER A 139 -15.15 -12.73 3.90
N THR A 140 -16.01 -13.75 3.93
CA THR A 140 -16.69 -14.19 5.14
C THR A 140 -15.77 -14.95 6.09
N ASP A 141 -14.60 -15.40 5.62
CA ASP A 141 -13.57 -15.98 6.46
C ASP A 141 -12.73 -14.86 7.10
N LEU A 142 -12.85 -14.72 8.42
CA LEU A 142 -12.19 -13.67 9.19
C LEU A 142 -10.66 -13.72 9.09
N LYS A 143 -10.06 -14.91 8.95
CA LYS A 143 -8.61 -15.04 8.82
C LYS A 143 -8.15 -14.57 7.44
N ILE A 144 -8.90 -14.85 6.38
CA ILE A 144 -8.63 -14.31 5.04
C ILE A 144 -8.73 -12.79 5.07
N GLN A 145 -9.83 -12.24 5.59
CA GLN A 145 -10.06 -10.79 5.66
C GLN A 145 -8.94 -10.07 6.43
N GLU A 146 -8.58 -10.59 7.61
CA GLU A 146 -7.51 -10.02 8.45
C GLU A 146 -6.14 -10.12 7.76
N ASN A 147 -5.81 -11.27 7.15
CA ASN A 147 -4.56 -11.42 6.42
C ASN A 147 -4.49 -10.49 5.21
N ALA A 148 -5.62 -10.30 4.50
CA ALA A 148 -5.72 -9.45 3.32
C ALA A 148 -5.50 -7.98 3.66
N VAL A 149 -6.20 -7.46 4.67
CA VAL A 149 -6.02 -6.06 5.11
C VAL A 149 -4.60 -5.81 5.63
N THR A 150 -4.03 -6.77 6.36
CA THR A 150 -2.65 -6.65 6.85
C THR A 150 -1.63 -6.71 5.71
N ALA A 151 -1.88 -7.53 4.67
CA ALA A 151 -1.05 -7.55 3.47
C ALA A 151 -1.10 -6.20 2.74
N LEU A 152 -2.29 -5.60 2.58
CA LEU A 152 -2.45 -4.29 1.96
C LEU A 152 -1.77 -3.18 2.77
N LEU A 153 -1.88 -3.19 4.10
CA LEU A 153 -1.14 -2.28 4.98
C LEU A 153 0.37 -2.39 4.78
N ASN A 154 0.88 -3.62 4.69
CA ASN A 154 2.30 -3.83 4.42
C ASN A 154 2.64 -3.31 3.01
N LEU A 155 1.84 -3.58 2.00
CA LEU A 155 2.11 -3.11 0.64
C LEU A 155 2.09 -1.57 0.55
N SER A 156 1.22 -0.88 1.29
CA SER A 156 1.07 0.58 1.25
C SER A 156 2.23 1.36 1.84
N ILE A 157 3.18 0.70 2.52
CA ILE A 157 4.46 1.30 2.95
C ILE A 157 5.30 1.77 1.75
N ASN A 158 5.12 1.17 0.56
CA ASN A 158 5.70 1.66 -0.67
C ASN A 158 4.76 2.68 -1.37
N ASP A 159 5.28 3.85 -1.76
CA ASP A 159 4.46 4.92 -2.34
C ASP A 159 3.79 4.55 -3.67
N ASN A 160 4.45 3.79 -4.54
CA ASN A 160 3.83 3.36 -5.81
C ASN A 160 2.71 2.36 -5.55
N ASN A 161 2.91 1.46 -4.59
CA ASN A 161 1.87 0.52 -4.18
C ASN A 161 0.70 1.25 -3.51
N LYS A 162 0.95 2.30 -2.73
CA LYS A 162 -0.11 3.14 -2.14
C LYS A 162 -1.02 3.72 -3.22
N THR A 163 -0.44 4.26 -4.30
CA THR A 163 -1.20 4.73 -5.47
C THR A 163 -1.96 3.57 -6.13
N ALA A 164 -1.30 2.42 -6.35
CA ALA A 164 -1.93 1.24 -6.95
C ALA A 164 -3.12 0.70 -6.12
N ILE A 165 -3.02 0.71 -4.79
CA ILE A 165 -4.11 0.30 -3.88
C ILE A 165 -5.28 1.29 -3.99
N GLY A 166 -5.02 2.60 -4.00
CA GLY A 166 -6.05 3.62 -4.18
C GLY A 166 -6.77 3.52 -5.54
N ASN A 167 -6.05 3.13 -6.59
CA ASN A 167 -6.60 2.92 -7.94
C ASN A 167 -7.33 1.58 -8.09
N ALA A 168 -7.12 0.63 -7.18
CA ALA A 168 -7.81 -0.66 -7.15
C ALA A 168 -9.13 -0.61 -6.36
N ASP A 169 -9.70 0.59 -6.17
CA ASP A 169 -10.96 0.83 -5.45
C ASP A 169 -11.03 0.22 -4.04
N ALA A 170 -9.89 0.24 -3.33
CA ALA A 170 -9.76 -0.35 -2.00
C ALA A 170 -10.53 0.39 -0.90
N ILE A 171 -10.96 1.64 -1.11
CA ILE A 171 -11.54 2.50 -0.05
C ILE A 171 -12.80 1.89 0.55
N GLU A 172 -13.81 1.54 -0.26
CA GLU A 172 -15.06 0.95 0.26
C GLU A 172 -14.85 -0.43 0.90
N PRO A 173 -14.07 -1.36 0.30
CA PRO A 173 -13.73 -2.62 0.97
C PRO A 173 -12.99 -2.43 2.31
N LEU A 174 -12.13 -1.42 2.44
CA LEU A 174 -11.48 -1.10 3.72
C LEU A 174 -12.48 -0.59 4.77
N ILE A 175 -13.43 0.26 4.36
CA ILE A 175 -14.50 0.74 5.25
C ILE A 175 -15.36 -0.45 5.73
N HIS A 176 -15.68 -1.39 4.84
CA HIS A 176 -16.38 -2.61 5.22
C HIS A 176 -15.62 -3.39 6.31
N VAL A 177 -14.29 -3.51 6.20
CA VAL A 177 -13.46 -4.16 7.24
C VAL A 177 -13.48 -3.38 8.57
N LEU A 178 -13.53 -2.04 8.55
CA LEU A 178 -13.69 -1.25 9.77
C LEU A 178 -15.01 -1.56 10.50
N GLU A 179 -16.06 -1.86 9.75
CA GLU A 179 -17.38 -2.13 10.30
C GLU A 179 -17.48 -3.57 10.82
N THR A 180 -17.03 -4.55 10.02
CA THR A 180 -17.33 -5.98 10.26
C THR A 180 -16.14 -6.82 10.74
N GLY A 181 -14.92 -6.30 10.65
CA GLY A 181 -13.70 -7.07 10.89
C GLY A 181 -13.43 -7.41 12.36
N SER A 182 -12.48 -8.31 12.59
CA SER A 182 -11.87 -8.54 13.91
C SER A 182 -11.24 -7.25 14.45
N PRO A 183 -11.00 -7.11 15.77
CA PRO A 183 -10.30 -5.94 16.31
C PRO A 183 -8.99 -5.63 15.59
N GLU A 184 -8.17 -6.65 15.30
CA GLU A 184 -6.92 -6.51 14.53
C GLU A 184 -7.17 -6.08 13.08
N ALA A 185 -8.19 -6.64 12.42
CA ALA A 185 -8.54 -6.24 11.05
C ALA A 185 -9.02 -4.78 11.00
N LYS A 186 -9.80 -4.32 11.98
CA LYS A 186 -10.24 -2.92 12.10
C LYS A 186 -9.06 -1.98 12.30
N GLU A 187 -8.13 -2.31 13.21
CA GLU A 187 -6.88 -1.58 13.42
C GLU A 187 -6.08 -1.45 12.12
N ASN A 188 -5.84 -2.57 11.44
CA ASN A 188 -5.08 -2.60 10.20
C ASN A 188 -5.80 -1.85 9.07
N SER A 189 -7.13 -1.87 9.04
CA SER A 189 -7.92 -1.09 8.08
C SER A 189 -7.78 0.42 8.31
N ALA A 190 -7.90 0.87 9.56
CA ALA A 190 -7.68 2.27 9.93
C ALA A 190 -6.26 2.74 9.56
N ALA A 191 -5.25 1.93 9.86
CA ALA A 191 -3.86 2.21 9.49
C ALA A 191 -3.64 2.25 7.97
N THR A 192 -4.33 1.39 7.21
CA THR A 192 -4.27 1.38 5.74
C THR A 192 -4.92 2.65 5.17
N LEU A 193 -6.11 3.04 5.65
CA LEU A 193 -6.78 4.27 5.25
C LEU A 193 -5.93 5.51 5.57
N PHE A 194 -5.29 5.55 6.74
CA PHE A 194 -4.31 6.58 7.05
C PHE A 194 -3.19 6.61 6.00
N SER A 195 -2.56 5.47 5.72
CA SER A 195 -1.48 5.37 4.73
C SER A 195 -1.90 5.88 3.34
N LEU A 196 -3.11 5.53 2.88
CA LEU A 196 -3.66 5.98 1.60
C LEU A 196 -4.00 7.47 1.59
N SER A 197 -4.45 8.03 2.72
CA SER A 197 -4.84 9.44 2.84
C SER A 197 -3.68 10.44 2.75
N VAL A 198 -2.43 9.96 2.70
CA VAL A 198 -1.26 10.79 2.36
C VAL A 198 -1.34 11.29 0.91
N ILE A 199 -2.05 10.59 0.03
CA ILE A 199 -2.36 11.05 -1.33
C ILE A 199 -3.62 11.93 -1.27
N GLU A 200 -3.53 13.18 -1.75
CA GLU A 200 -4.62 14.16 -1.66
C GLU A 200 -5.95 13.66 -2.24
N ASP A 201 -5.92 13.08 -3.45
CA ASP A 201 -7.14 12.55 -4.09
C ASP A 201 -7.80 11.45 -3.26
N ASN A 202 -6.99 10.56 -2.66
CA ASN A 202 -7.50 9.52 -1.77
C ASN A 202 -8.06 10.11 -0.46
N LYS A 203 -7.44 11.16 0.10
CA LYS A 203 -7.93 11.84 1.30
C LYS A 203 -9.35 12.40 1.11
N VAL A 204 -9.60 13.01 -0.05
CA VAL A 204 -10.94 13.53 -0.41
C VAL A 204 -11.92 12.38 -0.61
N ARG A 205 -11.53 11.32 -1.32
CA ARG A 205 -12.36 10.13 -1.54
C ARG A 205 -12.74 9.45 -0.23
N ILE A 206 -11.77 9.12 0.63
CA ILE A 206 -11.97 8.45 1.92
C ILE A 206 -13.00 9.22 2.77
N GLY A 207 -12.85 10.53 2.89
CA GLY A 207 -13.77 11.33 3.69
C GLY A 207 -15.17 11.44 3.11
N ARG A 208 -15.34 11.29 1.78
CA ARG A 208 -16.64 11.26 1.08
C ARG A 208 -17.29 9.88 1.06
N SER A 209 -16.51 8.81 1.20
CA SER A 209 -16.99 7.41 1.15
C SER A 209 -17.61 6.91 2.46
N GLY A 210 -17.79 7.76 3.47
CA GLY A 210 -18.40 7.35 4.74
C GLY A 210 -17.44 6.74 5.76
N ALA A 211 -16.12 6.77 5.53
CA ALA A 211 -15.12 6.19 6.45
C ALA A 211 -15.11 6.84 7.85
N ILE A 212 -15.59 8.08 7.96
CA ILE A 212 -15.47 8.89 9.18
C ILE A 212 -16.23 8.27 10.34
N VAL A 213 -17.47 7.81 10.15
CA VAL A 213 -18.29 7.25 11.23
C VAL A 213 -17.67 5.96 11.80
N PRO A 214 -17.27 4.95 10.99
CA PRO A 214 -16.57 3.77 11.51
C PRO A 214 -15.22 4.09 12.17
N LEU A 215 -14.49 5.10 11.70
CA LEU A 215 -13.26 5.55 12.35
C LEU A 215 -13.54 6.18 13.72
N VAL A 216 -14.61 6.95 13.88
CA VAL A 216 -14.99 7.52 15.18
C VAL A 216 -15.50 6.43 16.14
N ASP A 217 -16.22 5.42 15.64
CA ASP A 217 -16.58 4.26 16.46
C ASP A 217 -15.33 3.53 16.97
N LEU A 218 -14.35 3.27 16.08
CA LEU A 218 -13.08 2.66 16.48
C LEU A 218 -12.29 3.54 17.48
N LEU A 219 -12.40 4.86 17.37
CA LEU A 219 -11.78 5.81 18.31
C LEU A 219 -12.39 5.71 19.73
N GLY A 220 -13.70 5.52 19.83
CA GLY A 220 -14.39 5.41 21.12
C GLY A 220 -14.29 4.01 21.72
N ASN A 221 -14.53 2.99 20.89
CA ASN A 221 -14.80 1.61 21.33
C ASN A 221 -13.67 0.62 20.98
N GLY A 222 -12.64 1.06 20.26
CA GLY A 222 -11.52 0.20 19.86
C GLY A 222 -10.56 -0.17 21.00
N THR A 223 -9.63 -1.07 20.69
CA THR A 223 -8.47 -1.38 21.53
C THR A 223 -7.57 -0.13 21.66
N PRO A 224 -6.63 -0.07 22.62
CA PRO A 224 -5.68 1.05 22.70
C PRO A 224 -4.94 1.33 21.38
N ARG A 225 -4.61 0.28 20.62
CA ARG A 225 -4.03 0.40 19.29
C ARG A 225 -5.05 0.94 18.28
N GLY A 226 -6.26 0.39 18.26
CA GLY A 226 -7.34 0.84 17.38
C GLY A 226 -7.69 2.31 17.57
N LYS A 227 -7.76 2.77 18.83
CA LYS A 227 -7.97 4.19 19.14
C LYS A 227 -6.87 5.09 18.57
N LYS A 228 -5.60 4.68 18.71
CA LYS A 228 -4.45 5.42 18.17
C LYS A 228 -4.45 5.44 16.64
N ASP A 229 -4.74 4.31 16.00
CA ASP A 229 -4.77 4.19 14.54
C ASP A 229 -5.93 5.02 13.96
N ALA A 230 -7.12 4.95 14.59
CA ALA A 230 -8.27 5.79 14.26
C ALA A 230 -7.99 7.28 14.42
N ALA A 231 -7.42 7.69 15.56
CA ALA A 231 -7.07 9.09 15.82
C ALA A 231 -6.09 9.63 14.77
N THR A 232 -5.12 8.81 14.36
CA THR A 232 -4.12 9.18 13.35
C THR A 232 -4.75 9.32 11.96
N ALA A 233 -5.65 8.40 11.58
CA ALA A 233 -6.40 8.48 10.33
C ALA A 233 -7.30 9.73 10.30
N LEU A 234 -8.10 9.96 11.35
CA LEU A 234 -8.99 11.12 11.47
C LEU A 234 -8.20 12.44 11.43
N PHE A 235 -7.07 12.52 12.13
CA PHE A 235 -6.17 13.67 12.07
C PHE A 235 -5.73 13.97 10.63
N ASN A 236 -5.22 12.98 9.90
CA ASN A 236 -4.75 13.21 8.54
C ASN A 236 -5.89 13.56 7.57
N LEU A 237 -7.08 12.99 7.76
CA LEU A 237 -8.27 13.34 6.99
C LEU A 237 -8.73 14.77 7.27
N SER A 238 -8.61 15.26 8.51
CA SER A 238 -9.02 16.61 8.92
C SER A 238 -8.19 17.74 8.30
N ILE A 239 -7.03 17.41 7.69
CA ILE A 239 -6.23 18.36 6.91
C ILE A 239 -7.05 18.91 5.74
N PHE A 240 -7.99 18.11 5.19
CA PHE A 240 -8.97 18.57 4.23
C PHE A 240 -10.19 19.15 4.94
N HIS A 241 -10.53 20.41 4.64
CA HIS A 241 -11.49 21.20 5.41
C HIS A 241 -12.89 20.54 5.48
N GLU A 242 -13.41 20.01 4.38
CA GLU A 242 -14.75 19.40 4.36
C GLU A 242 -14.82 18.08 5.14
N ASN A 243 -13.70 17.39 5.34
CA ASN A 243 -13.66 16.21 6.18
C ASN A 243 -13.73 16.58 7.67
N LYS A 244 -13.24 17.77 8.02
CA LYS A 244 -13.22 18.23 9.40
C LYS A 244 -14.61 18.38 9.98
N ASP A 245 -15.51 19.02 9.25
CA ASP A 245 -16.89 19.21 9.68
C ASP A 245 -17.58 17.86 9.89
N ARG A 246 -17.34 16.91 8.99
CA ARG A 246 -17.84 15.53 9.11
C ARG A 246 -17.28 14.81 10.33
N ILE A 247 -15.99 14.98 10.63
CA ILE A 247 -15.35 14.38 11.82
C ILE A 247 -15.98 14.93 13.11
N VAL A 248 -16.22 16.24 13.15
CA VAL A 248 -16.89 16.90 14.27
C VAL A 248 -18.34 16.42 14.42
N GLN A 249 -19.10 16.40 13.32
CA GLN A 249 -20.49 15.94 13.31
C GLN A 249 -20.63 14.47 13.69
N ALA A 250 -19.63 13.64 13.38
CA ALA A 250 -19.59 12.24 13.78
C ALA A 250 -19.30 12.03 15.29
N GLY A 251 -19.04 13.10 16.06
CA GLY A 251 -18.85 13.02 17.51
C GLY A 251 -17.41 12.70 17.94
N ALA A 252 -16.42 12.84 17.05
CA ALA A 252 -15.02 12.51 17.36
C ALA A 252 -14.46 13.31 18.55
N VAL A 253 -14.98 14.51 18.79
CA VAL A 253 -14.48 15.45 19.81
C VAL A 253 -14.50 14.83 21.20
N LYS A 254 -15.61 14.18 21.59
CA LYS A 254 -15.74 13.54 22.90
C LYS A 254 -14.61 12.55 23.15
N HIS A 255 -14.36 11.67 22.18
CA HIS A 255 -13.34 10.62 22.30
C HIS A 255 -11.91 11.15 22.19
N LEU A 256 -11.69 12.21 21.39
CA LEU A 256 -10.37 12.86 21.31
C LEU A 256 -10.00 13.53 22.63
N VAL A 257 -10.95 14.17 23.33
CA VAL A 257 -10.72 14.78 24.65
C VAL A 257 -10.41 13.71 25.70
N GLU A 258 -11.11 12.57 25.68
CA GLU A 258 -10.80 11.42 26.56
C GLU A 258 -9.37 10.88 26.34
N LEU A 259 -8.82 11.03 25.13
CA LEU A 259 -7.45 10.65 24.77
C LEU A 259 -6.40 11.74 25.07
N MET A 260 -6.79 12.90 25.59
CA MET A 260 -5.88 13.98 26.01
C MET A 260 -5.26 13.76 27.39
N ASP A 261 -5.46 12.58 28.01
CA ASP A 261 -4.65 12.15 29.16
C ASP A 261 -3.16 12.18 28.75
N PRO A 262 -2.29 12.94 29.44
CA PRO A 262 -0.87 13.00 29.15
C PRO A 262 -0.18 11.63 29.05
N ALA A 263 -0.70 10.60 29.72
CA ALA A 263 -0.19 9.24 29.66
C ALA A 263 -0.42 8.55 28.28
N ALA A 264 -1.39 9.01 27.49
CA ALA A 264 -1.76 8.42 26.19
C ALA A 264 -0.95 8.97 25.01
N GLY A 265 -0.26 10.11 25.16
CA GLY A 265 0.63 10.68 24.12
C GLY A 265 -0.07 11.14 22.83
N MET A 266 -1.37 11.47 22.88
CA MET A 266 -2.19 11.85 21.71
C MET A 266 -2.65 13.32 21.73
N VAL A 267 -2.13 14.14 22.66
CA VAL A 267 -2.54 15.54 22.87
C VAL A 267 -2.39 16.39 21.60
N ASP A 268 -1.26 16.31 20.91
CA ASP A 268 -0.99 17.14 19.72
C ASP A 268 -1.95 16.85 18.56
N LYS A 269 -2.33 15.58 18.36
CA LYS A 269 -3.26 15.17 17.30
C LYS A 269 -4.68 15.63 17.60
N ALA A 270 -5.11 15.49 18.85
CA ALA A 270 -6.40 15.99 19.29
C ALA A 270 -6.48 17.52 19.10
N VAL A 271 -5.49 18.25 19.64
CA VAL A 271 -5.39 19.71 19.50
C VAL A 271 -5.37 20.15 18.05
N ALA A 272 -4.70 19.43 17.15
CA ALA A 272 -4.64 19.85 15.74
C ALA A 272 -5.94 19.59 14.96
N VAL A 273 -6.71 18.53 15.31
CA VAL A 273 -8.10 18.38 14.82
C VAL A 273 -8.95 19.58 15.30
N PHE A 274 -8.75 20.02 16.56
CA PHE A 274 -9.45 21.17 17.15
C PHE A 274 -8.98 22.55 16.64
N GLY A 275 -7.68 22.74 16.43
CA GLY A 275 -7.01 24.05 16.43
C GLY A 275 -7.33 24.95 15.24
N LYS A 276 -7.76 24.38 14.11
CA LYS A 276 -8.31 25.16 12.98
C LYS A 276 -9.85 25.23 12.98
N SER A 277 -10.54 24.64 13.96
CA SER A 277 -12.03 24.65 14.05
C SER A 277 -12.49 25.85 14.88
N CYS A 278 -11.60 26.33 15.75
CA CYS A 278 -11.80 27.44 16.65
C CYS A 278 -11.87 28.82 15.98
N ASP A 279 -11.68 28.93 14.67
CA ASP A 279 -11.99 30.15 13.91
C ASP A 279 -13.51 30.32 13.70
N ASP A 280 -14.31 29.27 13.93
CA ASP A 280 -15.77 29.37 13.94
C ASP A 280 -16.26 29.67 15.36
N SER A 281 -16.82 30.87 15.54
CA SER A 281 -17.25 31.41 16.84
C SER A 281 -18.31 30.55 17.55
N ARG A 282 -18.94 29.61 16.82
CA ARG A 282 -19.98 28.70 17.32
C ARG A 282 -19.47 27.63 18.29
N TRP A 283 -18.19 27.25 18.21
CA TRP A 283 -17.67 26.15 19.05
C TRP A 283 -17.41 26.54 20.51
N LYS A 284 -17.14 27.83 20.77
CA LYS A 284 -16.88 28.31 22.13
C LYS A 284 -18.13 28.30 22.99
N GLU A 285 -19.31 28.50 22.43
CA GLU A 285 -20.57 28.54 23.20
C GLU A 285 -20.98 27.14 23.69
N CYS A 286 -20.84 26.09 22.87
CA CYS A 286 -21.21 24.72 23.27
C CYS A 286 -20.32 24.14 24.39
N TYR A 287 -19.05 24.53 24.47
CA TYR A 287 -18.10 23.97 25.44
C TYR A 287 -18.32 24.48 26.88
N TRP A 288 -18.84 25.70 27.06
CA TRP A 288 -19.02 26.31 28.38
C TRP A 288 -20.42 26.13 28.99
N SER A 289 -21.38 25.56 28.25
CA SER A 289 -22.78 25.44 28.71
C SER A 289 -23.15 24.09 29.32
N GLY A 290 -22.23 23.12 29.41
CA GLY A 290 -22.43 21.89 30.20
C GLY A 290 -23.55 20.94 29.72
N GLY A 291 -24.12 21.13 28.53
CA GLY A 291 -25.16 20.27 27.97
C GLY A 291 -24.88 19.97 26.50
N TRP A 292 -24.62 18.70 26.17
CA TRP A 292 -24.68 18.22 24.79
C TRP A 292 -26.15 17.96 24.42
N ASP A 293 -26.92 19.03 24.21
CA ASP A 293 -28.20 18.89 23.52
C ASP A 293 -27.98 19.04 22.01
N PRO A 294 -28.53 18.14 21.18
CA PRO A 294 -28.42 18.25 19.73
C PRO A 294 -29.13 19.52 19.25
N CYS A 295 -28.43 20.35 18.46
CA CYS A 295 -29.03 21.52 17.82
C CYS A 295 -30.28 21.11 17.01
N PRO A 296 -31.44 21.77 17.17
CA PRO A 296 -32.54 21.62 16.23
C PRO A 296 -32.10 22.12 14.84
N GLY A 297 -32.54 21.40 13.80
CA GLY A 297 -32.08 21.54 12.41
C GLY A 297 -32.36 22.87 11.72
#